data_AF-A0A957D8C5-F1
#
_entry.id   AF-A0A957D8C5-F1
#
_cell.length_a   1.000
_cell.length_b   1.000
_cell.length_c   1.000
_cell.angle_alpha   90.00
_cell.angle_beta   90.00
_cell.angle_gamma   90.00
#
_symmetry.space_group_name_H-M   'P 1'
#
loop_
_entity.id
_entity.type
_entity.pdbx_description
1 polymer ?
#
loop_
_entity_poly.entity_id
_entity_poly.type
_entity_poly.pdbx_seq_one_letter_code
_entity_poly.pdbx_strand_id
1 'polypeptide(L)'
;MSQKLLSRLRFNFGFLLEANFGESRVIELDYPSIRVADDLDLAPLRGSIKASRTSEGIYVEGSLQTAIDAQCVRCLTTFSLPITLQIDDLFYYPPVTA
;
A
#
# COMPACT_ATOMS: atom_id res chain seq x y z
N MET A 1 -10.28 -21.82 13.53
CA MET A 1 -10.85 -21.15 12.34
C MET A 1 -9.72 -20.46 11.60
N SER A 2 -9.20 -21.08 10.53
CA SER A 2 -8.11 -20.49 9.74
C SER A 2 -8.70 -19.37 8.89
N GLN A 3 -8.53 -18.13 9.32
CA GLN A 3 -8.86 -16.97 8.51
C GLN A 3 -7.84 -16.91 7.37
N LYS A 4 -8.35 -17.08 6.15
CA LYS A 4 -7.59 -17.00 4.90
C LYS A 4 -7.03 -15.57 4.79
N LEU A 5 -5.79 -15.37 5.24
CA LEU A 5 -5.08 -14.09 5.12
C LEU A 5 -5.08 -13.68 3.64
N LEU A 6 -5.71 -12.54 3.35
CA LEU A 6 -5.79 -11.95 2.01
C LEU A 6 -4.38 -11.52 1.61
N SER A 7 -3.65 -12.39 0.93
CA SER A 7 -2.19 -12.29 0.82
C SER A 7 -1.67 -11.36 -0.28
N ARG A 8 -2.51 -10.53 -0.93
CA ARG A 8 -2.03 -9.74 -2.08
C ARG A 8 -2.64 -8.35 -2.16
N LEU A 9 -1.86 -7.36 -1.70
CA LEU A 9 -1.98 -5.96 -2.12
C LEU A 9 -1.51 -5.85 -3.58
N ARG A 10 -2.35 -6.29 -4.52
CA ARG A 10 -2.10 -6.20 -5.95
C ARG A 10 -3.22 -5.43 -6.62
N PHE A 11 -2.88 -4.28 -7.19
CA PHE A 11 -3.82 -3.39 -7.86
C PHE A 11 -3.51 -3.37 -9.36
N ASN A 12 -4.55 -3.40 -10.19
CA ASN A 12 -4.41 -3.25 -11.64
C ASN A 12 -4.87 -1.84 -12.03
N PHE A 13 -3.93 -1.03 -12.52
CA PHE A 13 -4.18 0.32 -13.01
C PHE A 13 -3.99 0.45 -14.52
N GLY A 14 -3.93 -0.66 -15.27
CA GLY A 14 -3.69 -0.64 -16.72
C GLY A 14 -4.76 0.18 -17.48
N PHE A 15 -5.99 0.19 -16.99
CA PHE A 15 -7.07 1.01 -17.57
C PHE A 15 -6.80 2.53 -17.50
N LEU A 16 -5.97 3.00 -16.54
CA LEU A 16 -5.60 4.41 -16.47
C LEU A 16 -4.58 4.80 -17.55
N LEU A 17 -3.84 3.84 -18.12
CA LEU A 17 -2.89 4.14 -19.20
C LEU A 17 -3.60 4.58 -20.49
N GLU A 18 -4.82 4.08 -20.70
CA GLU A 18 -5.70 4.41 -21.83
C GLU A 18 -6.62 5.61 -21.53
N ALA A 19 -6.61 6.11 -20.29
CA ALA A 19 -7.44 7.22 -19.83
C ALA A 19 -6.84 8.60 -20.16
N ASN A 20 -7.64 9.67 -20.04
CA ASN A 20 -7.14 11.02 -20.22
C ASN A 20 -6.18 11.43 -19.08
N PHE A 21 -5.27 12.36 -19.36
CA PHE A 21 -4.42 12.94 -18.31
C PHE A 21 -5.26 13.60 -17.21
N GLY A 22 -4.87 13.36 -15.95
CA GLY A 22 -5.59 13.82 -14.78
C GLY A 22 -6.73 12.90 -14.33
N GLU A 23 -7.13 11.91 -15.14
CA GLU A 23 -8.05 10.87 -14.65
C GLU A 23 -7.40 10.07 -13.51
N SER A 24 -8.20 9.69 -12.53
CA SER A 24 -7.70 9.02 -11.34
C SER A 24 -8.68 7.99 -10.79
N ARG A 25 -8.12 7.05 -10.02
CA ARG A 25 -8.86 6.04 -9.27
C ARG A 25 -8.41 6.05 -7.83
N VAL A 26 -9.37 6.18 -6.91
CA VAL A 26 -9.16 5.99 -5.47
C VAL A 26 -9.50 4.56 -5.08
N ILE A 27 -8.66 3.96 -4.23
CA ILE A 27 -8.87 2.65 -3.61
C ILE A 27 -8.82 2.84 -2.10
N GLU A 28 -9.93 2.53 -1.44
CA GLU A 28 -10.02 2.46 0.01
C GLU A 28 -9.53 1.10 0.50
N LEU A 29 -8.69 1.11 1.52
CA LEU A 29 -8.16 -0.07 2.19
C LEU A 29 -8.73 -0.11 3.62
N ASP A 30 -9.34 -1.23 3.98
CA ASP A 30 -9.75 -1.52 5.35
C ASP A 30 -9.56 -3.02 5.62
N TYR A 31 -8.33 -3.38 5.96
CA TYR A 31 -7.97 -4.74 6.31
C TYR A 31 -7.85 -4.84 7.83
N PRO A 32 -8.54 -5.81 8.48
CA PRO A 32 -8.38 -6.03 9.91
C PRO A 32 -6.98 -6.54 10.26
N SER A 33 -6.41 -7.37 9.38
CA SER A 33 -4.98 -7.73 9.37
C SER A 33 -4.57 -8.18 7.97
N ILE A 34 -3.30 -8.03 7.63
CA ILE A 34 -2.74 -8.51 6.37
C ILE A 34 -1.26 -8.86 6.52
N ARG A 35 -0.85 -9.99 5.94
CA ARG A 35 0.56 -10.37 5.82
C ARG A 35 1.13 -9.82 4.52
N VAL A 36 2.20 -9.03 4.60
CA VAL A 36 2.84 -8.39 3.44
C VAL A 36 4.24 -8.94 3.13
N ALA A 37 4.88 -9.61 4.10
CA ALA A 37 6.08 -10.42 3.93
C ALA A 37 6.04 -11.62 4.89
N ASP A 38 6.98 -12.56 4.78
CA ASP A 38 7.00 -13.77 5.61
C ASP A 38 7.09 -13.45 7.12
N ASP A 39 7.70 -12.32 7.47
CA ASP A 39 7.96 -11.83 8.83
C ASP A 39 7.24 -10.51 9.16
N LEU A 40 6.35 -10.03 8.28
CA LEU A 40 5.68 -8.73 8.46
C LEU A 40 4.17 -8.84 8.30
N ASP A 41 3.49 -8.71 9.44
CA ASP A 41 2.04 -8.56 9.55
C ASP A 41 1.69 -7.11 9.89
N LEU A 42 0.66 -6.59 9.22
CA LEU A 42 0.09 -5.27 9.43
C LEU A 42 -1.31 -5.43 10.05
N ALA A 43 -1.59 -4.77 11.17
CA ALA A 43 -2.90 -4.88 11.82
C ALA A 43 -3.30 -3.63 12.63
N PRO A 44 -4.36 -2.89 12.24
CA PRO A 44 -5.08 -2.97 10.96
C PRO A 44 -4.26 -2.33 9.82
N LEU A 45 -4.71 -2.41 8.57
CA LEU A 45 -4.22 -1.56 7.48
C LEU A 45 -5.40 -0.76 6.94
N ARG A 46 -5.38 0.56 7.15
CA ARG A 46 -6.46 1.47 6.77
C ARG A 46 -5.98 2.69 6.04
N GLY A 47 -6.84 3.28 5.24
CA GLY A 47 -6.59 4.53 4.52
C GLY A 47 -6.88 4.35 3.05
N SER A 48 -6.36 5.25 2.21
CA SER A 48 -6.61 5.20 0.78
C SER A 48 -5.37 5.52 -0.03
N ILE A 49 -5.39 4.97 -1.25
CA ILE A 49 -4.44 5.31 -2.30
C ILE A 49 -5.20 5.86 -3.50
N LYS A 50 -4.60 6.83 -4.19
CA LYS A 50 -5.11 7.42 -5.42
C LYS A 50 -4.07 7.21 -6.50
N ALA A 51 -4.45 6.50 -7.55
CA ALA A 51 -3.66 6.36 -8.77
C ALA A 51 -4.17 7.37 -9.81
N SER A 52 -3.29 8.19 -10.39
CA SER A 52 -3.64 9.23 -11.35
C SER A 52 -2.83 9.07 -12.63
N ARG A 53 -3.48 9.22 -13.78
CA ARG A 53 -2.81 9.23 -15.08
C ARG A 53 -2.05 10.54 -15.26
N THR A 54 -0.74 10.45 -15.48
CA THR A 54 0.15 11.58 -15.79
C THR A 54 0.72 11.44 -17.20
N SER A 55 1.41 12.47 -17.70
CA SER A 55 2.14 12.42 -18.96
C SER A 55 3.26 11.38 -18.97
N GLU A 56 3.84 11.09 -17.81
CA GLU A 56 4.98 10.18 -17.66
C GLU A 56 4.59 8.76 -17.27
N GLY A 57 3.35 8.52 -16.86
CA GLY A 57 2.93 7.22 -16.35
C GLY A 57 1.69 7.26 -15.45
N ILE A 58 1.75 6.51 -14.35
CA ILE A 58 0.73 6.51 -13.28
C ILE A 58 1.40 6.98 -11.98
N TYR A 59 0.90 8.08 -11.43
CA TYR A 59 1.32 8.56 -10.13
C TYR A 59 0.41 7.96 -9.05
N VAL A 60 0.99 7.34 -8.04
CA VAL A 60 0.27 6.74 -6.91
C VAL A 60 0.63 7.47 -5.64
N GLU A 61 -0.37 8.06 -5.01
CA GLU A 61 -0.25 8.80 -3.75
C GLU A 61 -1.21 8.25 -2.71
N GLY A 62 -0.89 8.36 -1.41
CA GLY A 62 -1.81 7.92 -0.36
C GLY A 62 -1.23 7.95 1.04
N SER A 63 -2.12 7.86 2.03
CA SER A 63 -1.76 7.84 3.45
C SER A 63 -2.47 6.66 4.10
N LEU A 64 -1.68 5.74 4.66
CA LEU A 64 -2.20 4.56 5.33
C LEU A 64 -1.79 4.58 6.81
N GLN A 65 -2.69 4.15 7.68
CA GLN A 65 -2.42 3.92 9.09
C GLN A 65 -2.39 2.43 9.36
N THR A 66 -1.37 1.99 10.07
CA THR A 66 -1.22 0.59 10.45
C THR A 66 -0.48 0.43 11.77
N ALA A 67 -0.29 -0.79 12.21
CA ALA A 67 0.62 -1.13 13.29
C ALA A 67 1.38 -2.41 12.96
N ILE A 68 2.62 -2.46 13.45
CA ILE A 68 3.53 -3.60 13.32
C ILE A 68 3.91 -4.13 14.69
N ASP A 69 4.28 -5.40 14.76
CA ASP A 69 4.91 -5.95 15.96
C ASP A 69 6.36 -5.45 16.05
N ALA A 70 6.65 -4.75 17.14
CA ALA A 70 7.98 -4.23 17.43
C ALA A 70 8.48 -4.75 18.78
N GLN A 71 9.79 -4.69 18.99
CA GLN A 71 10.41 -5.05 20.26
C GLN A 71 11.08 -3.83 20.91
N CYS A 72 10.84 -3.65 22.21
CA CYS A 72 11.48 -2.58 22.96
C CYS A 72 12.97 -2.88 23.17
N VAL A 73 13.85 -1.98 22.75
CA VAL A 73 15.31 -2.13 22.90
C VAL A 73 15.80 -2.10 24.36
N ARG A 74 14.98 -1.63 25.30
CA ARG A 74 15.34 -1.53 26.73
C ARG A 74 14.95 -2.77 27.52
N CYS A 75 13.73 -3.28 27.33
CA CYS A 75 13.18 -4.38 28.15
C CYS A 75 12.84 -5.64 27.35
N LEU A 76 13.08 -5.64 26.03
CA LEU A 76 12.81 -6.75 25.12
C LEU A 76 11.34 -7.20 25.04
N THR A 77 10.42 -6.41 25.59
CA THR A 77 8.98 -6.65 25.49
C THR A 77 8.47 -6.32 24.09
N THR A 78 7.67 -7.23 23.53
CA THR A 78 6.97 -7.02 22.25
C THR A 78 5.76 -6.13 22.45
N PHE A 79 5.52 -5.22 21.51
CA PHE A 79 4.37 -4.32 21.54
C PHE A 79 3.94 -3.96 20.11
N SER A 80 2.68 -3.56 19.97
CA SER A 80 2.16 -3.06 18.69
C SER A 80 2.54 -1.60 18.52
N LEU A 81 3.36 -1.30 17.50
CA LEU A 81 3.82 0.04 17.17
C LEU A 81 2.93 0.63 16.07
N PRO A 82 2.11 1.66 16.36
CA PRO A 82 1.36 2.34 15.32
C PRO A 82 2.32 3.13 14.41
N ILE A 83 2.12 2.99 13.10
CA ILE A 83 2.88 3.70 12.07
C ILE A 83 1.93 4.29 11.02
N THR A 84 2.34 5.42 10.45
CA THR A 84 1.69 6.02 9.29
C THR A 84 2.61 5.83 8.08
N LEU A 85 2.09 5.21 7.03
CA LEU A 85 2.77 5.01 5.76
C LEU A 85 2.32 6.11 4.79
N GLN A 86 3.27 6.73 4.10
CA GLN A 86 2.99 7.59 2.95
C GLN A 86 3.39 6.85 1.68
N ILE A 87 2.50 6.87 0.70
CA ILE A 87 2.76 6.38 -0.65
C ILE A 87 2.88 7.62 -1.54
N ASP A 88 3.96 7.69 -2.29
CA ASP A 88 4.31 8.80 -3.17
C ASP A 88 5.30 8.27 -4.21
N ASP A 89 4.77 7.69 -5.30
CA ASP A 89 5.61 7.07 -6.33
C ASP A 89 5.04 7.25 -7.74
N LEU A 90 5.92 7.35 -8.74
CA LEU A 90 5.59 7.47 -10.15
C LEU A 90 6.01 6.21 -10.91
N PHE A 91 5.02 5.48 -11.41
CA PHE A 91 5.23 4.33 -12.27
C PHE A 91 5.29 4.77 -13.73
N TYR A 92 6.50 4.86 -14.29
CA TYR A 92 6.73 5.33 -15.67
C TYR A 92 6.10 4.41 -16.73
N TYR A 93 5.51 5.03 -17.77
CA TYR A 93 5.01 4.33 -18.94
C TYR A 93 5.21 5.17 -20.23
N PRO A 94 5.82 4.60 -21.31
CA PRO A 94 6.28 3.23 -21.41
C PRO A 94 7.44 2.94 -20.43
N PRO A 95 7.59 1.69 -19.96
CA PRO A 95 8.63 1.35 -19.01
C PRO A 95 10.00 1.66 -19.63
N VAL A 96 10.86 2.30 -18.84
CA VAL A 96 12.23 2.61 -19.27
C VAL A 96 12.92 1.29 -19.56
N THR A 97 13.36 1.09 -20.80
CA THR A 97 14.18 -0.08 -21.15
C THR A 97 15.60 0.22 -20.67
N ALA A 98 16.04 -0.56 -19.69
CA ALA A 98 17.45 -0.57 -19.26
C ALA A 98 18.34 -1.22 -20.33
#